data_AF-A0A7J9TB32-F1
#
_entry.id   AF-A0A7J9TB32-F1
#
_cell.length_a   1.000
_cell.length_b   1.000
_cell.length_c   1.000
_cell.angle_alpha   90.00
_cell.angle_beta   90.00
_cell.angle_gamma   90.00
#
_symmetry.space_group_name_H-M   'P 1'
#
loop_
_entity.id
_entity.type
_entity.pdbx_description
1 polymer ?
#
loop_
_entity_poly.entity_id
_entity_poly.type
_entity_poly.pdbx_seq_one_letter_code
_entity_poly.pdbx_strand_id
1 'polypeptide(L)'
;MKKAILHITGDVQQSGFRAKIINIAKALDINGYVANLPDKRVKIITEGDETDLERFIKAVNIKNTLINVTDLEKEYFTPTGEYERFYKLVDDGETDERLDTAADLLKELIHVSKNGFYDLGSKIDGLGDDLGGKIDDLGDNLGGKIDGLGVDLGSKIDQNKIEITSEIRHSRDDFKSHFDERIIMIEHDIAQIKAKIML
;
A
#
# COMPACT_ATOMS: atom_id res chain seq x y z
N MET A 1 -48.28 -19.49 -35.21
CA MET A 1 -46.92 -19.84 -34.77
C MET A 1 -46.04 -20.31 -35.92
N LYS A 2 -44.75 -19.95 -35.90
CA LYS A 2 -43.71 -20.36 -36.85
C LYS A 2 -42.44 -20.75 -36.10
N LYS A 3 -41.63 -21.64 -36.69
CA LYS A 3 -40.26 -21.93 -36.25
C LYS A 3 -39.28 -21.26 -37.19
N ALA A 4 -38.20 -20.70 -36.65
CA ALA A 4 -37.06 -20.25 -37.44
C ALA A 4 -35.74 -20.73 -36.83
N ILE A 5 -34.83 -21.15 -37.71
CA ILE A 5 -33.43 -21.39 -37.39
C ILE A 5 -32.63 -20.23 -38.00
N LEU A 6 -31.82 -19.58 -37.17
CA LEU A 6 -30.96 -18.48 -37.56
C LEU A 6 -29.50 -18.88 -37.36
N HIS A 7 -28.66 -18.62 -38.35
CA HIS A 7 -27.21 -18.68 -38.22
C HIS A 7 -26.65 -17.26 -38.31
N ILE A 8 -25.98 -16.84 -37.24
CA ILE A 8 -25.48 -15.48 -37.09
C ILE A 8 -23.96 -15.49 -37.19
N THR A 9 -23.44 -14.64 -38.06
CA THR A 9 -22.00 -14.45 -38.25
C THR A 9 -21.60 -13.04 -37.82
N GLY A 10 -20.42 -12.90 -37.23
CA GLY A 10 -19.83 -11.62 -36.82
C GLY A 10 -19.17 -11.70 -35.44
N ASP A 11 -19.05 -10.55 -34.77
CA ASP A 11 -18.50 -10.43 -33.41
C ASP A 11 -19.56 -10.80 -32.35
N VAL A 12 -20.03 -12.04 -32.42
CA VAL A 12 -21.23 -12.51 -31.70
C VAL A 12 -20.94 -13.53 -30.59
N GLN A 13 -19.70 -14.01 -30.49
CA GLN A 13 -19.26 -14.83 -29.36
C GLN A 13 -18.45 -14.01 -28.36
N GLN A 14 -18.57 -14.35 -27.06
CA GLN A 14 -17.90 -13.66 -25.95
C GLN A 14 -18.19 -12.14 -25.84
N SER A 15 -19.13 -11.61 -26.63
CA SER A 15 -19.51 -10.18 -26.68
C SER A 15 -20.77 -9.82 -25.87
N GLY A 16 -21.38 -10.80 -25.20
CA GLY A 16 -22.67 -10.63 -24.52
C GLY A 16 -23.90 -10.76 -25.44
N PHE A 17 -23.70 -11.10 -26.73
CA PHE A 17 -24.79 -11.29 -27.69
C PHE A 17 -25.87 -12.26 -27.20
N ARG A 18 -25.50 -13.47 -26.78
CA ARG A 18 -26.45 -14.48 -26.29
C ARG A 18 -27.32 -13.97 -25.13
N ALA A 19 -26.75 -13.15 -24.24
CA ALA A 19 -27.52 -12.53 -23.14
C ALA A 19 -28.54 -11.52 -23.66
N LYS A 20 -28.18 -10.69 -24.65
CA LYS A 20 -29.13 -9.78 -25.31
C LYS A 20 -30.25 -10.55 -26.02
N ILE A 21 -29.92 -11.63 -26.73
CA ILE A 21 -30.89 -12.46 -27.43
C ILE A 21 -31.91 -13.07 -26.47
N ILE A 22 -31.47 -13.58 -25.32
CA ILE A 22 -32.37 -14.11 -24.28
C ILE A 22 -33.33 -13.03 -23.76
N ASN A 23 -32.85 -11.80 -23.56
CA ASN A 23 -33.70 -10.70 -23.10
C ASN A 23 -34.73 -10.29 -24.15
N ILE A 24 -34.33 -10.25 -25.43
CA ILE A 24 -35.24 -9.94 -26.55
C ILE A 24 -36.29 -11.04 -26.70
N ALA A 25 -35.90 -12.31 -26.60
CA ALA A 25 -36.82 -13.44 -26.67
C ALA A 25 -37.89 -13.37 -25.57
N LYS A 26 -37.47 -13.09 -24.32
CA LYS A 26 -38.38 -12.91 -23.18
C LYS A 26 -39.36 -11.75 -23.38
N ALA A 27 -38.89 -10.63 -23.96
CA ALA A 27 -39.73 -9.46 -24.18
C ALA A 27 -40.80 -9.67 -25.28
N LEU A 28 -40.58 -10.63 -26.17
CA LEU A 28 -41.43 -10.93 -27.32
C LEU A 28 -42.12 -12.30 -27.21
N ASP A 29 -42.07 -12.94 -26.03
CA ASP A 29 -42.63 -14.27 -25.77
C ASP A 29 -42.22 -15.35 -26.80
N ILE A 30 -40.95 -15.31 -27.22
CA ILE A 30 -40.36 -16.28 -28.15
C ILE A 30 -39.72 -17.41 -27.36
N ASN A 31 -40.03 -18.65 -27.71
CA ASN A 31 -39.43 -19.85 -27.14
C ASN A 31 -38.30 -20.38 -28.02
N GLY A 32 -37.39 -21.18 -27.45
CA GLY A 32 -36.27 -21.78 -28.19
C GLY A 32 -34.93 -21.72 -27.46
N TYR A 33 -33.83 -21.64 -28.19
CA TYR A 33 -32.51 -21.52 -27.58
C TYR A 33 -31.49 -20.78 -28.44
N VAL A 34 -30.42 -20.35 -27.79
CA VAL A 34 -29.22 -19.79 -28.44
C VAL A 34 -27.97 -20.57 -28.06
N ALA A 35 -27.18 -20.97 -29.05
CA ALA A 35 -25.96 -21.77 -28.88
C ALA A 35 -24.78 -21.13 -29.64
N ASN A 36 -23.59 -21.20 -29.05
CA ASN A 36 -22.37 -20.93 -29.81
C ASN A 36 -22.04 -22.17 -30.65
N LEU A 37 -21.56 -21.97 -31.88
CA LEU A 37 -21.06 -23.03 -32.73
C LEU A 37 -19.51 -23.03 -32.74
N PRO A 38 -18.85 -24.19 -32.95
CA PRO A 38 -17.39 -24.28 -33.02
C PRO A 38 -16.75 -23.44 -34.14
N ASP A 39 -17.50 -23.18 -35.21
CA ASP A 39 -17.07 -22.35 -36.35
C ASP A 39 -17.16 -20.84 -36.09
N LYS A 40 -17.33 -20.43 -34.82
CA LYS A 40 -17.50 -19.06 -34.33
C LYS A 40 -18.85 -18.42 -34.64
N ARG A 41 -19.78 -19.08 -35.33
CA ARG A 41 -21.15 -18.58 -35.51
C ARG A 41 -22.00 -18.77 -34.26
N VAL A 42 -23.17 -18.14 -34.23
CA VAL A 42 -24.21 -18.39 -33.22
C VAL A 42 -25.43 -18.97 -33.90
N LYS A 43 -25.93 -20.09 -33.38
CA LYS A 43 -27.19 -20.69 -33.80
C LYS A 43 -28.30 -20.25 -32.87
N ILE A 44 -29.41 -19.82 -33.44
CA ILE A 44 -30.63 -19.49 -32.70
C ILE A 44 -31.76 -20.37 -33.25
N ILE A 45 -32.42 -21.15 -32.40
CA ILE A 45 -33.69 -21.77 -32.73
C ILE A 45 -34.79 -21.00 -32.00
N THR A 46 -35.85 -20.67 -32.72
CA THR A 46 -36.96 -19.87 -32.22
C THR A 46 -38.30 -20.45 -32.66
N GLU A 47 -39.28 -20.42 -31.76
CA GLU A 47 -40.68 -20.74 -32.02
C GLU A 47 -41.56 -19.71 -31.33
N GLY A 48 -42.57 -19.21 -32.04
CA GLY A 48 -43.50 -18.22 -31.48
C GLY A 48 -44.49 -17.72 -32.52
N ASP A 49 -45.27 -16.70 -32.15
CA ASP A 49 -46.19 -16.05 -33.07
C ASP A 49 -45.47 -15.31 -34.18
N GLU A 50 -46.05 -15.32 -35.37
CA GLU A 50 -45.39 -14.85 -36.59
C GLU A 50 -44.98 -13.38 -36.50
N THR A 51 -45.84 -12.54 -35.93
CA THR A 51 -45.59 -11.11 -35.76
C THR A 51 -44.42 -10.84 -34.81
N ASP A 52 -44.35 -11.56 -33.70
CA ASP A 52 -43.30 -11.37 -32.70
C ASP A 52 -42.00 -12.06 -33.11
N LEU A 53 -42.08 -13.16 -33.85
CA LEU A 53 -40.94 -13.82 -34.47
C LEU A 53 -40.25 -12.90 -35.48
N GLU A 54 -41.01 -12.18 -36.32
CA GLU A 54 -40.44 -11.20 -37.25
C GLU A 54 -39.77 -10.03 -36.52
N ARG A 55 -40.38 -9.54 -35.44
CA ARG A 55 -39.77 -8.51 -34.58
C ARG A 55 -38.48 -8.99 -33.94
N PHE A 56 -38.48 -10.23 -33.46
CA PHE A 56 -37.32 -10.88 -32.87
C PHE A 56 -36.18 -10.96 -33.89
N ILE A 57 -36.44 -11.50 -35.09
CA ILE A 57 -35.43 -11.64 -36.16
C ILE A 57 -34.82 -10.29 -36.54
N LYS A 58 -35.64 -9.23 -36.62
CA LYS A 58 -35.13 -7.86 -36.87
C LYS A 58 -34.23 -7.37 -35.73
N ALA A 59 -34.60 -7.64 -34.48
CA ALA A 59 -33.84 -7.23 -33.30
C ALA A 59 -32.54 -8.02 -33.12
N VAL A 60 -32.41 -9.21 -33.72
CA VAL A 60 -31.18 -10.02 -33.72
C VAL A 60 -30.03 -9.34 -34.46
N ASN A 61 -30.31 -8.48 -35.45
CA ASN A 61 -29.29 -7.75 -36.20
C ASN A 61 -28.71 -6.57 -35.40
N ILE A 62 -27.92 -6.88 -34.37
CA ILE A 62 -27.34 -5.92 -33.43
C ILE A 62 -26.02 -5.38 -33.97
N LYS A 63 -25.87 -4.05 -33.98
CA LYS A 63 -24.62 -3.35 -34.29
C LYS A 63 -24.30 -2.31 -33.21
N ASN A 64 -23.23 -2.54 -32.45
CA ASN A 64 -22.65 -1.63 -31.46
C ASN A 64 -21.16 -1.97 -31.26
N THR A 65 -20.49 -1.25 -30.36
CA THR A 65 -19.04 -1.40 -30.11
C THR A 65 -18.60 -2.82 -29.71
N LEU A 66 -19.46 -3.57 -29.02
CA LEU A 66 -19.13 -4.91 -28.53
C LEU A 66 -19.68 -6.02 -29.43
N ILE A 67 -20.80 -5.77 -30.11
CA ILE A 67 -21.53 -6.78 -30.90
C ILE A 67 -21.73 -6.23 -32.30
N ASN A 68 -21.23 -6.95 -33.30
CA ASN A 68 -21.39 -6.60 -34.70
C ASN A 68 -21.85 -7.82 -35.50
N VAL A 69 -23.13 -7.88 -35.83
CA VAL A 69 -23.67 -8.90 -36.75
C VAL A 69 -23.33 -8.52 -38.19
N THR A 70 -22.55 -9.36 -38.87
CA THR A 70 -22.13 -9.16 -40.26
C THR A 70 -23.03 -9.88 -41.26
N ASP A 71 -23.56 -11.04 -40.87
CA ASP A 71 -24.45 -11.83 -41.70
C ASP A 71 -25.49 -12.59 -40.85
N LEU A 72 -26.69 -12.78 -41.41
CA LEU A 72 -27.81 -13.47 -40.79
C LEU A 72 -28.52 -14.34 -41.84
N GLU A 73 -28.29 -15.64 -41.74
CA GLU A 73 -29.03 -16.65 -42.50
C GLU A 73 -30.25 -17.09 -41.70
N LYS A 74 -31.39 -17.27 -42.38
CA LYS A 74 -32.64 -17.68 -41.74
C LYS A 74 -33.39 -18.71 -42.57
N GLU A 75 -33.91 -19.72 -41.88
CA GLU A 75 -34.72 -20.78 -42.45
C GLU A 75 -35.99 -20.96 -41.62
N TYR A 76 -37.15 -21.09 -42.28
CA TYR A 76 -38.45 -21.22 -41.62
C TYR A 76 -38.96 -22.66 -41.68
N PHE A 77 -39.60 -23.10 -40.60
CA PHE A 77 -40.13 -24.45 -40.45
C PHE A 77 -41.49 -24.43 -39.74
N THR A 78 -42.17 -25.57 -39.79
CA THR A 78 -43.35 -25.82 -38.94
C THR A 78 -42.91 -25.89 -37.47
N PRO A 79 -43.60 -25.21 -36.54
CA PRO A 79 -43.29 -25.28 -35.11
C PRO A 79 -43.47 -26.69 -34.58
N THR A 80 -42.54 -27.15 -33.74
CA THR A 80 -42.61 -28.46 -33.09
C THR A 80 -43.32 -28.39 -31.74
N GLY A 81 -43.34 -27.22 -31.10
CA GLY A 81 -43.91 -27.05 -29.76
C GLY A 81 -43.04 -27.65 -28.66
N GLU A 82 -41.78 -27.97 -28.97
CA GLU A 82 -40.84 -28.64 -28.06
C GLU A 82 -40.18 -27.68 -27.05
N TYR A 83 -40.41 -26.36 -27.20
CA TYR A 83 -39.77 -25.35 -26.37
C TYR A 83 -40.80 -24.61 -25.51
N GLU A 84 -40.71 -24.80 -24.20
CA GLU A 84 -41.56 -24.09 -23.22
C GLU A 84 -41.01 -22.71 -22.82
N ARG A 85 -39.72 -22.45 -23.09
CA ARG A 85 -39.04 -21.19 -22.77
C ARG A 85 -37.85 -20.96 -23.69
N PHE A 86 -37.34 -19.73 -23.68
CA PHE A 86 -36.05 -19.41 -24.30
C PHE A 86 -34.87 -19.62 -23.33
N TYR A 87 -33.84 -20.36 -23.73
CA TYR A 87 -32.66 -20.59 -22.89
C TYR A 87 -31.33 -20.54 -23.65
N LYS A 88 -30.23 -20.38 -22.89
CA LYS A 88 -28.87 -20.50 -23.41
C LYS A 88 -28.48 -21.97 -23.44
N LEU A 89 -28.03 -22.47 -24.60
CA LEU A 89 -27.38 -23.77 -24.71
C LEU A 89 -25.86 -23.57 -24.64
N VAL A 90 -25.22 -24.28 -23.71
CA VAL A 90 -23.77 -24.31 -23.52
C VAL A 90 -23.30 -25.67 -24.00
N ASP A 91 -22.36 -25.68 -24.95
CA ASP A 91 -21.78 -26.92 -25.46
C ASP A 91 -20.79 -27.51 -24.46
N ASP A 92 -20.54 -28.82 -24.58
CA ASP A 92 -19.55 -29.52 -23.77
C ASP A 92 -18.16 -28.93 -24.03
N GLY A 93 -17.40 -28.60 -22.97
CA GLY A 93 -16.10 -27.95 -23.07
C GLY A 93 -16.08 -26.40 -23.16
N GLU A 94 -17.18 -25.72 -23.54
CA GLU A 94 -17.20 -24.23 -23.61
C GLU A 94 -16.89 -23.59 -22.24
N THR A 95 -17.31 -24.24 -21.16
CA THR A 95 -17.07 -23.76 -19.79
C THR A 95 -15.65 -24.06 -19.35
N ASP A 96 -15.12 -25.23 -19.70
CA ASP A 96 -13.79 -25.68 -19.29
C ASP A 96 -12.70 -24.82 -19.92
N GLU A 97 -12.79 -24.52 -21.22
CA GLU A 97 -11.86 -23.59 -21.89
C GLU A 97 -11.81 -22.21 -21.23
N ARG A 98 -12.98 -21.71 -20.79
CA ARG A 98 -13.07 -20.42 -20.08
C ARG A 98 -12.48 -20.49 -18.69
N LEU A 99 -12.63 -21.62 -17.99
CA LEU A 99 -12.06 -21.85 -16.67
C LEU A 99 -10.53 -21.98 -16.74
N ASP A 100 -10.01 -22.69 -17.73
CA ASP A 100 -8.56 -22.81 -17.95
C ASP A 100 -7.93 -21.45 -18.25
N THR A 101 -8.55 -20.68 -19.15
CA THR A 101 -8.11 -19.30 -19.43
C THR A 101 -8.13 -18.43 -18.17
N ALA A 102 -9.19 -18.52 -17.37
CA ALA A 102 -9.29 -17.78 -16.11
C ALA A 102 -8.23 -18.22 -15.09
N ALA A 103 -7.92 -19.52 -15.02
CA ALA A 103 -6.89 -20.05 -14.15
C ALA A 103 -5.50 -19.54 -14.54
N ASP A 104 -5.19 -19.44 -15.83
CA ASP A 104 -3.91 -18.91 -16.30
C ASP A 104 -3.76 -17.41 -16.03
N LEU A 105 -4.81 -16.61 -16.27
CA LEU A 105 -4.84 -15.20 -15.88
C LEU A 105 -4.64 -15.01 -14.37
N LEU A 106 -5.25 -15.89 -13.56
CA LEU A 106 -5.10 -15.83 -12.10
C LEU A 106 -3.67 -16.20 -11.67
N LYS A 107 -3.02 -17.19 -12.30
CA LYS A 107 -1.62 -17.52 -12.04
C LYS A 107 -0.69 -16.35 -12.36
N GLU A 108 -0.90 -15.69 -13.49
CA GLU A 108 -0.12 -14.50 -13.88
C GLU A 108 -0.30 -13.36 -12.87
N LEU A 109 -1.54 -13.08 -12.46
CA LEU A 109 -1.83 -12.07 -11.45
C LEU A 109 -1.15 -12.38 -10.11
N ILE A 110 -1.21 -13.63 -9.65
CA ILE A 110 -0.53 -14.08 -8.43
C ILE A 110 0.98 -13.89 -8.57
N HIS A 111 1.55 -14.22 -9.74
CA HIS A 111 2.98 -14.06 -10.00
C HIS A 111 3.42 -12.60 -9.93
N VAL A 112 2.74 -11.71 -10.65
CA VAL A 112 3.02 -10.26 -10.64
C VAL A 112 2.87 -9.68 -9.24
N SER A 113 1.81 -10.08 -8.52
CA SER A 113 1.55 -9.62 -7.15
C SER A 113 2.63 -10.07 -6.18
N LYS A 114 3.04 -11.35 -6.21
CA LYS A 114 4.15 -11.86 -5.39
C LYS A 114 5.43 -11.08 -5.64
N ASN A 115 5.82 -10.91 -6.91
CA ASN A 115 7.04 -10.18 -7.25
C ASN A 115 6.99 -8.72 -6.76
N GLY A 116 5.84 -8.06 -6.92
CA GLY A 116 5.63 -6.70 -6.40
C GLY A 116 5.78 -6.60 -4.89
N PHE A 117 5.24 -7.58 -4.14
CA PHE A 117 5.41 -7.61 -2.68
C PHE A 117 6.84 -7.95 -2.25
N TYR A 118 7.56 -8.81 -2.98
CA TYR A 118 8.97 -9.06 -2.71
C TYR A 118 9.83 -7.81 -2.91
N ASP A 119 9.67 -7.10 -4.03
CA ASP A 119 10.39 -5.84 -4.29
C ASP A 119 10.09 -4.77 -3.23
N LEU A 120 8.83 -4.65 -2.82
CA LEU A 120 8.43 -3.74 -1.76
C LEU A 120 9.07 -4.13 -0.41
N GLY A 121 9.09 -5.43 -0.08
CA GLY A 121 9.76 -5.94 1.11
C GLY A 121 11.24 -5.58 1.14
N SER A 122 11.97 -5.85 0.06
CA SER A 122 13.40 -5.50 -0.04
C SER A 122 13.66 -4.01 0.08
N LYS A 123 12.79 -3.14 -0.46
CA LYS A 123 12.90 -1.69 -0.29
C LYS A 123 12.65 -1.24 1.15
N ILE A 124 11.69 -1.87 1.83
CA ILE A 124 11.40 -1.59 3.25
C ILE A 124 12.57 -2.01 4.13
N ASP A 125 13.14 -3.20 3.88
CA ASP A 125 14.32 -3.68 4.60
C ASP A 125 15.51 -2.73 4.40
N GLY A 126 15.79 -2.33 3.15
CA GLY A 126 16.84 -1.36 2.86
C GLY A 126 16.63 0.01 3.52
N LEU A 127 15.38 0.49 3.58
CA LEU A 127 15.06 1.71 4.34
C LEU A 127 15.27 1.52 5.84
N GLY A 128 14.96 0.34 6.37
CA GLY A 128 15.20 -0.03 7.77
C GLY A 128 16.68 0.03 8.12
N ASP A 129 17.52 -0.59 7.29
CA ASP A 129 18.98 -0.60 7.47
C ASP A 129 19.58 0.81 7.38
N ASP A 130 19.17 1.61 6.37
CA ASP A 130 19.65 3.00 6.19
C ASP A 130 19.26 3.90 7.37
N LEU A 131 18.05 3.75 7.90
CA LEU A 131 17.59 4.52 9.06
C LEU A 131 18.27 4.05 10.34
N GLY A 132 18.45 2.73 10.51
CA GLY A 132 19.19 2.15 11.62
C GLY A 132 20.61 2.72 11.70
N GLY A 133 21.35 2.67 10.58
CA GLY A 133 22.70 3.22 10.51
C GLY A 133 22.77 4.71 10.85
N LYS A 134 21.84 5.53 10.36
CA LYS A 134 21.78 6.97 10.69
C LYS A 134 21.49 7.23 12.17
N ILE A 135 20.68 6.39 12.81
CA ILE A 135 20.37 6.51 14.24
C ILE A 135 21.60 6.15 15.06
N ASP A 136 22.31 5.09 14.69
CA ASP A 136 23.55 4.67 15.36
C ASP A 136 24.63 5.75 15.23
N ASP A 137 24.87 6.27 14.02
CA ASP A 137 25.82 7.36 13.77
C ASP A 137 25.49 8.62 14.59
N LEU A 138 24.20 8.96 14.71
CA LEU A 138 23.75 10.07 15.53
C LEU A 138 23.98 9.80 17.02
N GLY A 139 23.70 8.58 17.47
CA GLY A 139 23.95 8.12 18.83
C GLY A 139 25.41 8.27 19.23
N ASP A 140 26.32 7.76 18.39
CA ASP A 140 27.77 7.83 18.63
C ASP A 140 28.28 9.28 18.65
N ASN A 141 27.82 10.13 17.73
CA ASN A 141 28.22 11.54 17.68
C ASN A 141 27.77 12.31 18.92
N LEU A 142 26.52 12.12 19.35
CA LEU A 142 25.99 12.76 20.55
C LEU A 142 26.65 12.22 21.82
N GLY A 143 26.86 10.90 21.91
CA GLY A 143 27.59 10.27 23.00
C GLY A 143 29.00 10.86 23.16
N GLY A 144 29.77 10.91 22.08
CA GLY A 144 31.11 11.50 22.10
C GLY A 144 31.15 12.98 22.49
N LYS A 145 30.16 13.78 22.06
CA LYS A 145 30.05 15.19 22.49
C LYS A 145 29.72 15.33 23.98
N ILE A 146 28.83 14.48 24.49
CA ILE A 146 28.46 14.48 25.92
C ILE A 146 29.66 14.08 26.77
N ASP A 147 30.40 13.04 26.37
CA ASP A 147 31.60 12.60 27.07
C ASP A 147 32.68 13.70 27.06
N GLY A 148 32.91 14.33 25.91
CA GLY A 148 33.84 15.45 25.79
C GLY A 148 33.47 16.63 26.70
N LEU A 149 32.19 17.01 26.73
CA LEU A 149 31.69 18.05 27.64
C LEU A 149 31.86 17.65 29.10
N GLY A 150 31.65 16.37 29.44
CA GLY A 150 31.86 15.85 30.80
C GLY A 150 33.30 16.00 31.26
N VAL A 151 34.27 15.65 30.40
CA VAL A 151 35.71 15.77 30.67
C VAL A 151 36.13 17.23 30.84
N ASP A 152 35.68 18.11 29.94
CA ASP A 152 36.02 19.54 29.96
C ASP A 152 35.49 20.24 31.21
N LEU A 153 34.23 19.97 31.57
CA LEU A 153 33.62 20.54 32.78
C LEU A 153 34.27 19.97 34.05
N GLY A 154 34.55 18.66 34.09
CA GLY A 154 35.28 18.04 35.19
C GLY A 154 36.63 18.70 35.42
N SER A 155 37.41 18.88 34.35
CA SER A 155 38.74 19.52 34.41
C SER A 155 38.67 20.97 34.89
N LYS A 156 37.67 21.76 34.43
CA LYS A 156 37.46 23.13 34.90
C LYS A 156 37.06 23.19 36.38
N ILE A 157 36.22 22.26 36.84
CA ILE A 157 35.82 22.19 38.26
C ILE A 157 37.02 21.87 39.14
N ASP A 158 37.84 20.90 38.74
CA ASP A 158 39.04 20.53 39.48
C ASP A 158 40.06 21.68 39.54
N GLN A 159 40.28 22.37 38.42
CA GLN A 159 41.15 23.55 38.37
C GLN A 159 40.65 24.66 39.30
N ASN A 160 39.36 25.04 39.20
CA ASN A 160 38.78 26.06 40.07
C ASN A 160 38.87 25.68 41.55
N LYS A 161 38.70 24.39 41.88
CA LYS A 161 38.83 23.89 43.26
C LYS A 161 40.25 24.07 43.80
N ILE A 162 41.27 23.83 42.98
CA ILE A 162 42.68 24.06 43.34
C ILE A 162 42.94 25.54 43.56
N GLU A 163 42.50 26.40 42.63
CA GLU A 163 42.69 27.86 42.71
C GLU A 163 42.03 28.45 43.96
N ILE A 164 40.76 28.15 44.22
CA ILE A 164 40.04 28.61 45.41
C ILE A 164 40.74 28.14 46.69
N THR A 165 41.18 26.88 46.72
CA THR A 165 41.89 26.34 47.90
C THR A 165 43.22 27.06 48.12
N SER A 166 43.93 27.39 47.04
CA SER A 166 45.17 28.15 47.09
C SER A 166 44.94 29.57 47.60
N GLU A 167 43.97 30.30 47.05
CA GLU A 167 43.64 31.67 47.47
C GLU A 167 43.24 31.74 48.94
N ILE A 168 42.41 30.80 49.41
CA ILE A 168 42.03 30.71 50.83
C ILE A 168 43.25 30.48 51.73
N ARG A 169 44.21 29.65 51.29
CA ARG A 169 45.45 29.43 52.05
C ARG A 169 46.29 30.70 52.11
N HIS A 170 46.55 31.35 50.98
CA HIS A 170 47.31 32.60 50.92
C HIS A 170 46.66 33.68 51.80
N SER A 171 45.34 33.87 51.70
CA SER A 171 44.63 34.83 52.55
C SER A 171 44.76 34.52 54.05
N ARG A 172 44.67 33.24 54.45
CA ARG A 172 44.88 32.84 55.85
C ARG A 172 46.30 33.09 56.33
N ASP A 173 47.29 32.85 55.48
CA ASP A 173 48.70 33.08 55.81
C ASP A 173 48.98 34.59 55.95
N ASP A 174 48.43 35.42 55.06
CA ASP A 174 48.50 36.88 55.15
C ASP A 174 47.85 37.41 56.43
N PHE A 175 46.64 36.94 56.76
CA PHE A 175 45.96 37.31 58.00
C PHE A 175 46.77 36.89 59.22
N LYS A 176 47.34 35.68 59.21
CA LYS A 176 48.16 35.18 60.30
C LYS A 176 49.41 36.05 60.50
N SER A 177 50.14 36.38 59.42
CA SER A 177 51.30 37.28 59.48
C SER A 177 50.92 38.65 60.05
N HIS A 178 49.80 39.22 59.59
CA HIS A 178 49.32 40.51 60.10
C HIS A 178 48.96 40.47 61.60
N PHE A 179 48.30 39.40 62.06
CA PHE A 179 48.00 39.23 63.48
C PHE A 179 49.27 39.01 64.31
N ASP A 180 50.21 38.20 63.84
CA ASP A 180 51.49 37.96 64.53
C ASP A 180 52.27 39.28 64.70
N GLU A 181 52.37 40.10 63.65
CA GLU A 181 52.99 41.44 63.71
C GLU A 181 52.30 42.36 64.72
N ARG A 182 50.96 42.40 64.71
CA ARG A 182 50.19 43.22 65.65
C ARG A 182 50.34 42.74 67.10
N ILE A 183 50.37 41.43 67.33
CA ILE A 183 50.59 40.84 68.65
C ILE A 183 51.96 41.25 69.17
N ILE A 184 53.01 41.14 68.35
CA ILE A 184 54.37 41.58 68.71
C ILE A 184 54.40 43.06 69.10
N MET A 185 53.72 43.93 68.34
CA MET A 185 53.63 45.35 68.68
C MET A 185 52.91 45.59 70.01
N ILE A 186 51.78 44.92 70.24
CA ILE A 186 51.02 45.04 71.50
C ILE A 186 51.84 44.54 72.68
N GLU A 187 52.52 43.40 72.54
CA GLU A 187 53.40 42.85 73.57
C GLU A 187 54.52 43.82 73.93
N HIS A 188 55.14 44.45 72.92
CA HIS A 188 56.14 45.49 73.10
C HIS A 188 55.57 46.70 73.84
N ASP A 189 54.42 47.23 73.43
CA ASP A 189 53.79 48.39 74.05
C ASP A 189 53.40 48.12 75.53
N ILE A 190 52.87 46.92 75.82
CA ILE A 190 52.58 46.47 77.18
C ILE A 190 53.85 46.41 78.02
N ALA A 191 54.97 45.92 77.46
CA ALA A 191 56.24 45.86 78.17
C ALA A 191 56.73 47.27 78.55
N GLN A 192 56.62 48.24 77.64
CA GLN A 192 56.97 49.64 77.92
C GLN A 192 56.08 50.27 79.00
N ILE A 193 54.77 50.00 78.98
CA ILE A 193 53.84 50.49 80.02
C ILE A 193 54.20 49.89 81.38
N LYS A 194 54.42 48.56 81.46
CA LYS A 194 54.82 47.89 82.70
C LYS A 194 56.10 48.48 83.28
N ALA A 195 57.09 48.77 82.45
CA ALA A 195 58.36 49.38 82.87
C ALA A 195 58.17 50.78 83.50
N LYS A 196 57.22 51.58 82.99
CA LYS A 196 56.91 52.91 83.54
C LYS A 196 56.11 52.87 84.85
N ILE A 197 55.36 51.80 85.11
CA ILE A 197 54.53 51.66 86.33
C ILE A 197 55.33 51.07 87.51
N MET A 198 56.41 50.32 87.25
CA MET A 198 57.26 49.70 88.27
C MET A 198 58.39 50.60 88.83
N LEU A 199 58.40 51.89 88.45
CA LEU A 199 59.26 52.95 89.01
C LEU A 199 58.41 53.91 89.85
#